data_AF-X1IA30-F1
#
_entry.id   AF-X1IA30-F1
#
_cell.length_a   1.000
_cell.length_b   1.000
_cell.length_c   1.000
_cell.angle_alpha   90.00
_cell.angle_beta   90.00
_cell.angle_gamma   90.00
#
_symmetry.space_group_name_H-M   'P 1'
#
loop_
_entity.id
_entity.type
_entity.pdbx_description
1 polymer ?
#
loop_
_entity_poly.entity_id
_entity_poly.type
_entity_poly.pdbx_seq_one_letter_code
_entity_poly.pdbx_strand_id
1 'polypeptide(L)'
;MYNFAKQAIDLSVANYIGPRTFLGEAAMKMFRDDVYGRNRFVFLADHEYYKTHGVYDTFPQNDERAKKLNEKLIPLMKIDKLRNKINMMEEFLRPFRKVLSDPDK
;
A
#
# COMPACT_ATOMS: atom_id res chain seq x y z
N MET A 1 -14.01 -10.62 26.45
CA MET A 1 -13.39 -9.28 26.31
C MET A 1 -12.33 -8.99 27.38
N TYR A 2 -12.53 -9.32 28.67
CA TYR A 2 -11.56 -9.07 29.75
C TYR A 2 -10.13 -9.59 29.49
N ASN A 3 -9.99 -10.83 29.03
CA ASN A 3 -8.65 -11.44 28.80
C ASN A 3 -7.82 -10.71 27.73
N PHE A 4 -8.46 -10.24 26.66
CA PHE A 4 -7.77 -9.48 25.61
C PHE A 4 -7.31 -8.12 26.14
N ALA A 5 -8.16 -7.42 26.90
CA ALA A 5 -7.80 -6.15 27.51
C ALA A 5 -6.63 -6.30 28.50
N LYS A 6 -6.64 -7.35 29.34
CA LYS A 6 -5.53 -7.65 30.25
C LYS A 6 -4.23 -7.93 29.49
N GLN A 7 -4.27 -8.76 28.45
CA GLN A 7 -3.11 -9.04 27.61
C GLN A 7 -2.56 -7.78 26.94
N ALA A 8 -3.42 -6.90 26.41
CA ALA A 8 -2.97 -5.65 25.80
C ALA A 8 -2.24 -4.74 26.80
N ILE A 9 -2.74 -4.65 28.05
CA ILE A 9 -2.07 -3.90 29.13
C ILE A 9 -0.74 -4.54 29.48
N ASP A 10 -0.71 -5.87 29.72
CA ASP A 10 0.50 -6.60 30.09
C ASP A 10 1.61 -6.43 29.03
N LEU A 11 1.26 -6.55 27.74
CA LEU A 11 2.20 -6.36 26.63
C LEU A 11 2.71 -4.91 26.52
N SER A 12 1.82 -3.94 26.76
CA SER A 12 2.17 -2.51 26.76
C SER A 12 3.16 -2.18 27.88
N VAL A 13 2.87 -2.64 29.11
CA VAL A 13 3.76 -2.48 30.27
C VAL A 13 5.11 -3.15 30.04
N ALA A 14 5.12 -4.30 29.38
CA ALA A 14 6.34 -5.02 29.02
C ALA A 14 7.13 -4.38 27.85
N ASN A 15 6.63 -3.29 27.24
CA ASN A 15 7.17 -2.70 26.01
C ASN A 15 7.37 -3.76 24.91
N TYR A 16 6.47 -4.73 24.82
CA TYR A 16 6.60 -5.82 23.89
C TYR A 16 6.32 -5.34 22.46
N ILE A 17 7.32 -5.48 21.58
CA ILE A 17 7.17 -5.29 20.14
C ILE A 17 7.14 -6.68 19.50
N GLY A 18 5.96 -7.09 19.05
CA GLY A 18 5.81 -8.38 18.37
C GLY A 18 6.59 -8.42 17.05
N PRO A 19 7.25 -9.55 16.72
CA PRO A 19 7.86 -9.71 15.41
C PRO A 19 6.76 -9.71 14.34
N ARG A 20 7.08 -9.21 13.15
CA ARG A 20 6.17 -9.30 12.01
C ARG A 20 5.92 -10.76 11.67
N THR A 21 4.65 -11.09 11.47
CA THR A 21 4.26 -12.41 10.97
C THR A 21 4.60 -12.52 9.49
N PHE A 22 4.55 -13.75 8.96
CA PHE A 22 4.68 -13.99 7.52
C PHE A 22 3.73 -13.10 6.70
N LEU A 23 2.48 -12.92 7.16
CA LEU A 23 1.50 -12.06 6.49
C LEU A 23 1.95 -10.60 6.44
N GLY A 24 2.52 -10.09 7.54
CA GLY A 24 3.06 -8.73 7.59
C GLY A 24 4.25 -8.54 6.64
N GLU A 25 5.16 -9.51 6.61
CA GLU A 25 6.33 -9.48 5.72
C GLU A 25 5.95 -9.58 4.23
N ALA A 26 5.06 -10.52 3.90
CA ALA A 26 4.60 -10.71 2.52
C ALA A 26 3.83 -9.48 2.01
N ALA A 27 2.90 -8.96 2.81
CA ALA A 27 2.13 -7.77 2.44
C ALA A 27 3.05 -6.57 2.18
N MET A 28 4.01 -6.30 3.07
CA MET A 28 4.94 -5.18 2.89
C MET A 28 5.78 -5.29 1.62
N LYS A 29 6.21 -6.50 1.24
CA LYS A 29 6.95 -6.71 -0.01
C LYS A 29 6.08 -6.50 -1.24
N MET A 30 4.85 -7.03 -1.24
CA MET A 30 3.90 -6.83 -2.33
C MET A 30 3.57 -5.34 -2.54
N PHE A 31 3.31 -4.62 -1.44
CA PHE A 31 3.03 -3.18 -1.50
C PHE A 31 4.26 -2.38 -1.94
N ARG A 32 5.45 -2.70 -1.44
CA ARG A 32 6.70 -2.09 -1.92
C ARG A 32 6.81 -2.22 -3.44
N ASP A 33 6.63 -3.42 -3.98
CA ASP A 33 6.82 -3.69 -5.40
C ASP A 33 5.79 -2.94 -6.26
N ASP A 34 4.54 -2.87 -5.79
CA ASP A 34 3.46 -2.16 -6.49
C ASP A 34 3.64 -0.63 -6.48
N VAL A 35 3.96 -0.05 -5.31
CA VAL A 35 4.24 1.39 -5.15
C VAL A 35 5.52 1.77 -5.87
N TYR A 36 6.56 0.93 -5.84
CA TYR A 36 7.77 1.21 -6.61
C TYR A 36 7.53 1.07 -8.11
N GLY A 37 6.58 0.21 -8.50
CA GLY A 37 6.15 -0.05 -9.86
C GLY A 37 5.10 0.94 -10.36
N ARG A 38 3.98 0.40 -10.86
CA ARG A 38 3.03 1.14 -11.71
C ARG A 38 2.12 2.07 -10.93
N ASN A 39 1.93 1.83 -9.64
CA ASN A 39 0.96 2.56 -8.82
C ASN A 39 1.61 3.70 -7.99
N ARG A 40 2.90 4.00 -8.20
CA ARG A 40 3.60 5.09 -7.49
C ARG A 40 2.83 6.42 -7.55
N PHE A 41 2.26 6.75 -8.71
CA PHE A 41 1.60 8.04 -8.91
C PHE A 41 0.35 8.23 -8.03
N VAL A 42 -0.36 7.16 -7.65
CA VAL A 42 -1.49 7.24 -6.71
C VAL A 42 -1.04 7.14 -5.25
N PHE A 43 0.05 6.42 -4.97
CA PHE A 43 0.63 6.21 -3.63
C PHE A 43 1.83 7.11 -3.34
N LEU A 44 1.68 8.43 -3.53
CA LEU A 44 2.79 9.37 -3.35
C LEU A 44 3.30 9.43 -1.90
N ALA A 45 2.40 9.38 -0.91
CA ALA A 45 2.78 9.41 0.50
C ALA A 45 3.60 8.17 0.89
N ASP A 46 3.14 6.99 0.47
CA ASP A 46 3.86 5.72 0.66
C ASP A 46 5.19 5.74 -0.09
N HIS A 47 5.24 6.30 -1.30
CA HIS A 47 6.48 6.44 -2.05
C HIS A 47 7.54 7.23 -1.29
N GLU A 48 7.17 8.41 -0.76
CA GLU A 48 8.08 9.24 0.04
C GLU A 48 8.50 8.54 1.33
N TYR A 49 7.58 7.86 2.01
CA TYR A 49 7.89 7.08 3.20
C TYR A 49 8.87 5.95 2.89
N TYR A 50 8.60 5.13 1.87
CA TYR A 50 9.46 4.00 1.47
C TYR A 50 10.86 4.46 1.03
N LYS A 51 10.95 5.60 0.35
CA LYS A 51 12.23 6.17 -0.08
C LYS A 51 13.06 6.67 1.11
N THR A 52 12.43 7.37 2.05
CA THR A 52 13.14 7.95 3.22
C THR A 52 13.54 6.91 4.26
N HIS A 53 12.86 5.76 4.29
CA HIS A 53 13.10 4.68 5.26
C HIS A 53 13.83 3.46 4.67
N GLY A 54 14.41 3.59 3.46
CA GLY A 54 15.22 2.53 2.85
C GLY A 54 14.45 1.27 2.42
N VAL A 55 13.13 1.35 2.28
CA VAL A 55 12.28 0.19 1.91
C VAL A 55 12.61 -0.31 0.50
N TYR A 56 13.13 0.56 -0.37
CA TYR A 56 13.56 0.22 -1.73
C TYR A 56 15.03 -0.22 -1.85
N ASP A 57 15.86 -0.08 -0.81
CA ASP A 57 17.33 -0.16 -0.93
C ASP A 57 17.83 -1.50 -1.47
N THR A 58 17.09 -2.57 -1.16
CA THR A 58 17.42 -3.94 -1.59
C THR A 58 16.70 -4.36 -2.87
N PHE A 59 15.92 -3.46 -3.47
CA PHE A 59 15.02 -3.80 -4.57
C PHE A 59 15.24 -2.90 -5.80
N PRO A 60 15.84 -3.42 -6.89
CA PRO A 60 16.09 -2.62 -8.08
C PRO A 60 14.80 -2.38 -8.88
N GLN A 61 14.55 -1.14 -9.33
CA GLN A 61 13.48 -0.88 -10.31
C GLN A 61 14.00 -1.06 -11.73
N ASN A 62 13.67 -2.19 -12.35
CA ASN A 62 14.05 -2.47 -13.73
C ASN A 62 12.88 -2.32 -14.72
N ASP A 63 11.66 -1.99 -14.26
CA ASP A 63 10.52 -1.72 -15.14
C ASP A 63 10.57 -0.29 -15.70
N GLU A 64 11.23 -0.14 -16.86
CA GLU A 64 11.31 1.13 -17.61
C GLU A 64 9.94 1.68 -18.02
N ARG A 65 8.94 0.81 -18.24
CA ARG A 65 7.58 1.24 -18.56
C ARG A 65 6.93 1.90 -17.35
N ALA A 66 7.10 1.32 -16.16
CA ALA A 66 6.62 1.90 -14.92
C ALA A 66 7.30 3.24 -14.63
N LYS A 67 8.62 3.36 -14.84
CA LYS A 67 9.35 4.64 -14.70
C LYS A 67 8.74 5.74 -15.58
N LYS A 68 8.64 5.49 -16.89
CA LYS A 68 8.06 6.44 -17.85
C LYS A 68 6.61 6.79 -17.56
N LEU A 69 5.82 5.83 -17.06
CA LEU A 69 4.44 6.07 -16.66
C LEU A 69 4.39 7.05 -15.48
N ASN A 70 5.18 6.80 -14.45
CA ASN A 70 5.21 7.62 -13.24
C ASN A 70 5.74 9.03 -13.51
N GLU A 71 6.76 9.18 -14.36
CA GLU A 71 7.26 10.49 -14.81
C GLU A 71 6.15 11.35 -15.43
N LYS A 72 5.23 10.71 -16.18
CA LYS A 72 4.09 11.40 -16.81
C LYS A 72 2.94 11.65 -15.85
N LEU A 73 2.62 10.70 -14.97
CA LEU A 73 1.41 10.76 -14.15
C LEU A 73 1.60 11.50 -12.82
N ILE A 74 2.78 11.43 -12.19
CA ILE A 74 3.04 12.12 -10.90
C ILE A 74 2.75 13.63 -10.99
N PRO A 75 3.17 14.37 -12.04
CA PRO A 75 2.82 15.79 -12.16
C PRO A 75 1.31 16.04 -12.21
N LEU A 76 0.55 15.16 -12.86
CA LEU A 76 -0.92 15.28 -12.96
C LEU A 76 -1.58 15.12 -11.59
N MET A 77 -1.01 14.27 -10.73
CA MET A 77 -1.51 14.02 -9.38
C MET A 77 -1.29 15.19 -8.42
N LYS A 78 -0.46 16.17 -8.78
CA LYS A 78 -0.32 17.44 -8.05
C LYS A 78 -1.46 18.42 -8.34
N ILE A 79 -2.30 18.15 -9.34
CA ILE A 79 -3.46 18.97 -9.69
C ILE A 79 -4.67 18.42 -8.92
N ASP A 80 -5.15 19.15 -7.91
CA ASP A 80 -6.23 18.70 -7.02
C ASP A 80 -7.49 18.27 -7.78
N LYS A 81 -7.85 18.99 -8.85
CA LYS A 81 -9.01 18.65 -9.70
C LYS A 81 -8.88 17.28 -10.38
N LEU A 82 -7.66 16.84 -10.69
CA LEU A 82 -7.42 15.51 -11.27
C LEU A 82 -7.30 14.46 -10.18
N ARG A 83 -6.55 14.75 -9.11
CA ARG A 83 -6.40 13.85 -7.96
C ARG A 83 -7.75 13.48 -7.35
N ASN A 84 -8.63 14.46 -7.14
CA ASN A 84 -9.92 14.26 -6.50
C ASN A 84 -10.93 13.50 -7.36
N LYS A 85 -10.64 13.26 -8.65
CA LYS A 85 -11.46 12.39 -9.50
C LYS A 85 -11.15 10.91 -9.31
N ILE A 86 -10.02 10.57 -8.68
CA ILE A 86 -9.62 9.20 -8.46
C ILE A 86 -10.32 8.69 -7.19
N ASN A 87 -11.34 7.87 -7.40
CA ASN A 87 -11.98 7.13 -6.31
C ASN A 87 -11.26 5.79 -6.11
N MET A 88 -10.28 5.76 -5.20
CA MET A 88 -9.51 4.55 -4.93
C MET A 88 -10.38 3.35 -4.55
N MET A 89 -11.41 3.55 -3.72
CA MET A 89 -12.29 2.46 -3.31
C MET A 89 -12.97 1.83 -4.54
N GLU A 90 -13.46 2.67 -5.45
CA GLU A 90 -14.11 2.19 -6.66
C GLU A 90 -13.15 1.43 -7.58
N GLU A 91 -11.90 1.89 -7.73
CA GLU A 91 -10.88 1.21 -8.53
C GLU A 91 -10.46 -0.13 -7.92
N PHE A 92 -10.32 -0.22 -6.59
CA PHE A 92 -10.01 -1.48 -5.90
C PHE A 92 -11.15 -2.50 -6.01
N LEU A 93 -12.40 -2.05 -5.99
CA LEU A 93 -13.56 -2.92 -6.14
C LEU A 93 -13.83 -3.31 -7.60
N ARG A 94 -13.24 -2.62 -8.57
CA ARG A 94 -13.46 -2.85 -10.00
C ARG A 94 -13.26 -4.30 -10.45
N PRO A 95 -12.19 -5.03 -10.03
CA PRO A 95 -12.02 -6.44 -10.39
C PRO A 95 -13.10 -7.35 -9.78
N PHE A 96 -13.67 -6.96 -8.64
CA PHE A 96 -14.63 -7.75 -7.88
C PHE A 96 -16.09 -7.44 -8.22
N ARG A 97 -16.37 -6.44 -9.07
CA ARG A 97 -17.74 -6.02 -9.40
C ARG A 97 -18.65 -7.17 -9.83
N LYS A 98 -18.12 -8.13 -10.61
CA LYS A 98 -18.90 -9.28 -11.07
C LYS A 98 -19.37 -10.16 -9.92
N VAL A 99 -18.46 -10.50 -9.01
CA VAL A 99 -18.75 -11.29 -7.81
C VAL A 99 -19.68 -10.52 -6.86
N LEU A 100 -19.50 -9.21 -6.74
CA LEU A 100 -20.37 -8.38 -5.91
C LEU A 100 -21.79 -8.26 -6.48
N SER A 101 -21.95 -8.33 -7.81
CA SER A 101 -23.26 -8.27 -8.47
C SER A 101 -24.00 -9.61 -8.51
N ASP A 102 -23.27 -10.72 -8.51
CA ASP A 102 -23.80 -12.07 -8.56
C ASP A 102 -22.89 -12.97 -7.72
N PRO A 103 -23.15 -13.10 -6.41
CA PRO A 103 -22.28 -13.82 -5.46
C PRO A 103 -22.12 -15.32 -5.76
N ASP A 104 -23.00 -15.89 -6.58
CA ASP A 104 -23.04 -17.33 -6.90
C ASP A 104 -22.30 -17.69 -8.20
N LYS A 105 -21.61 -16.74 -8.84
CA LYS A 105 -20.80 -16.93 -10.06
C LYS A 105 -19.30 -16.75 -9.85
#